data_AF-A0A4Q2LVR5-F1
#
_entry.id   AF-A0A4Q2LVR5-F1
#
_cell.length_a   1.000
_cell.length_b   1.000
_cell.length_c   1.000
_cell.angle_alpha   90.00
_cell.angle_beta   90.00
_cell.angle_gamma   90.00
#
_symmetry.space_group_name_H-M   'P 1'
#
loop_
_entity.id
_entity.type
_entity.pdbx_description
1 polymer ?
#
loop_
_entity_poly.entity_id
_entity_poly.type
_entity_poly.pdbx_seq_one_letter_code
_entity_poly.pdbx_strand_id
1 'polypeptide(L)' 'MYYSKKNVEPTPEEQTAVWTCSDDSCGCWMRDNFSFQSEPSCPMCSSTMTQGSRLLPVLKK' A
#
# COMPACT_ATOMS: atom_id res chain seq x y z
N MET A 1 -19.87 26.99 -21.42
CA MET A 1 -18.95 26.53 -20.36
C MET A 1 -18.62 25.08 -20.62
N TYR A 2 -17.54 24.80 -21.36
CA TYR A 2 -17.10 23.46 -21.69
C TYR A 2 -16.13 23.00 -20.59
N TYR A 3 -16.67 22.33 -19.58
CA TYR A 3 -15.86 21.57 -18.63
C TYR A 3 -15.36 20.32 -19.35
N SER A 4 -14.16 20.40 -19.94
CA SER A 4 -13.44 19.22 -20.42
C SER A 4 -13.22 18.28 -19.23
N LYS A 5 -14.12 17.31 -19.06
CA LYS A 5 -13.89 16.14 -18.21
C LYS A 5 -12.70 15.42 -18.82
N LYS A 6 -11.49 15.71 -18.33
CA LYS A 6 -10.31 14.91 -18.61
C LYS A 6 -10.69 13.48 -18.22
N ASN A 7 -10.77 12.60 -19.22
CA ASN A 7 -10.95 11.17 -19.00
C ASN A 7 -9.73 10.73 -18.18
N VAL A 8 -9.93 10.49 -16.89
CA VAL A 8 -8.88 9.98 -16.01
C VAL A 8 -8.73 8.52 -16.42
N GLU A 9 -7.74 8.26 -17.27
CA GLU A 9 -7.37 6.90 -17.65
C GLU A 9 -7.18 6.08 -16.36
N PRO A 10 -7.79 4.89 -16.24
CA PRO A 10 -7.67 4.09 -15.03
C PRO A 10 -6.19 3.78 -14.82
N THR A 11 -5.66 4.18 -13.66
CA THR A 11 -4.26 3.91 -13.34
C THR A 11 -4.11 2.39 -13.24
N PRO A 12 -3.18 1.76 -13.98
CA PRO A 12 -3.01 0.31 -13.88
C PRO A 12 -2.68 -0.07 -12.44
N GLU A 13 -3.48 -0.97 -11.89
CA GLU A 13 -3.29 -1.53 -10.55
C GLU A 13 -2.56 -2.87 -10.68
N GLU A 14 -1.59 -3.11 -9.80
CA GLU A 14 -0.87 -4.37 -9.71
C GLU A 14 -1.04 -5.01 -8.33
N GLN A 15 -0.97 -6.33 -8.28
CA GLN A 15 -0.92 -7.06 -7.02
C GLN A 15 0.44 -6.81 -6.35
N THR A 16 0.44 -5.93 -5.36
CA THR A 16 1.66 -5.56 -4.63
C THR A 16 1.69 -6.28 -3.29
N ALA A 17 2.82 -6.88 -2.96
CA ALA A 17 3.07 -7.38 -1.61
C ALA A 17 3.14 -6.20 -0.63
N VAL A 18 2.39 -6.28 0.45
CA VAL A 18 2.30 -5.26 1.49
C VAL A 18 2.40 -5.90 2.86
N TRP A 19 2.96 -5.17 3.80
CA TRP A 19 2.85 -5.45 5.21
C TRP A 19 1.61 -4.76 5.74
N THR A 20 0.69 -5.51 6.34
CA THR A 20 -0.45 -4.95 7.07
C THR A 20 -0.19 -5.12 8.56
N CYS A 21 -0.44 -4.09 9.36
CA CYS A 21 -0.33 -4.22 10.81
C CYS A 21 -1.27 -5.32 11.32
N SER A 22 -0.77 -6.17 12.22
CA SER A 22 -1.57 -7.27 12.80
C SER A 22 -2.63 -6.79 13.81
N ASP A 23 -2.62 -5.49 14.10
CA ASP A 23 -3.46 -4.87 15.09
C ASP A 23 -4.70 -4.24 14.43
N ASP A 24 -5.89 -4.67 14.85
CA ASP A 24 -7.16 -4.20 14.27
C ASP A 24 -7.43 -2.72 14.56
N SER A 25 -6.82 -2.16 15.62
CA SER A 25 -6.90 -0.73 15.94
C SER A 25 -5.93 0.11 15.09
N CYS A 26 -5.01 -0.54 14.36
CA CYS A 26 -4.02 0.10 13.51
C CYS A 26 -4.16 -0.35 12.05
N GLY A 27 -4.90 0.41 11.25
CA GLY A 27 -5.07 0.16 9.80
C GLY A 27 -3.84 0.45 8.93
N CYS A 28 -2.65 0.54 9.53
CA CYS A 28 -1.44 0.88 8.81
C CYS A 28 -0.95 -0.28 7.96
N TRP A 29 -0.47 0.07 6.77
CA TRP A 29 0.18 -0.87 5.88
C TRP A 29 1.30 -0.17 5.13
N MET A 30 2.29 -0.94 4.70
CA MET A 30 3.39 -0.47 3.87
C MET A 30 3.66 -1.46 2.75
N ARG A 31 4.29 -1.01 1.66
CA ARG A 31 4.72 -1.92 0.60
C ARG A 31 5.93 -2.71 1.06
N ASP A 32 5.95 -4.01 0.78
CA ASP A 32 7.05 -4.93 1.10
C ASP A 32 8.37 -4.51 0.43
N ASN A 33 8.28 -3.91 -0.76
CA ASN A 33 9.43 -3.36 -1.49
C ASN A 33 10.19 -2.24 -0.74
N PHE A 34 9.63 -1.71 0.35
CA PHE A 34 10.25 -0.66 1.17
C PHE A 34 10.68 -1.15 2.56
N SER A 35 10.43 -2.42 2.90
CA SER A 35 10.97 -3.02 4.12
C SER A 35 12.30 -3.69 3.82
N PHE A 36 13.36 -3.28 4.53
CA PHE A 36 14.65 -3.97 4.49
C PHE A 36 14.73 -5.17 5.45
N GLN A 37 13.74 -5.31 6.34
CA GLN A 37 13.66 -6.38 7.33
C GLN A 37 12.67 -7.44 6.88
N SER A 38 12.95 -8.70 7.23
CA SER A 38 12.07 -9.84 6.93
C SER A 38 10.71 -9.74 7.61
N GLU A 39 10.61 -9.03 8.73
CA GLU A 39 9.34 -8.76 9.42
C GLU A 39 9.41 -7.35 10.02
N PRO A 40 8.85 -6.33 9.35
CA PRO A 40 8.90 -4.96 9.84
C PRO A 40 7.93 -4.77 11.01
N SER A 41 8.34 -3.93 11.96
CA SER A 41 7.44 -3.39 12.98
C SER A 41 6.67 -2.19 12.43
N CYS A 42 5.40 -2.07 12.82
CA CYS A 42 4.55 -0.97 12.43
C CYS A 42 5.13 0.36 12.95
N PRO A 43 5.34 1.38 12.11
CA PRO A 43 5.90 2.66 12.56
C PRO A 43 4.95 3.46 13.46
N MET A 44 3.66 3.11 13.49
CA MET A 44 2.63 3.85 14.23
C MET A 44 2.37 3.28 15.62
N CYS A 45 2.35 1.95 15.76
CA CYS A 45 2.06 1.28 17.04
C CYS A 45 3.19 0.35 17.51
N SER A 46 4.26 0.19 16.73
CA SER A 46 5.37 -0.73 16.99
C SER A 46 4.99 -2.22 17.07
N SER A 47 3.73 -2.58 16.78
CA SER A 47 3.28 -3.96 16.67
C SER A 47 3.90 -4.66 15.46
N THR A 48 3.93 -5.99 15.49
CA THR A 48 4.35 -6.81 14.35
C THR A 48 3.42 -6.60 13.16
N MET A 49 3.97 -6.64 11.95
CA MET A 49 3.19 -6.62 10.71
C MET A 49 3.13 -8.02 10.08
N THR A 50 2.08 -8.27 9.31
CA THR A 50 1.85 -9.53 8.59
C THR A 50 1.91 -9.29 7.09
N GLN A 51 2.46 -10.26 6.35
CA GLN A 51 2.49 -10.20 4.89
C GLN A 51 1.07 -10.36 4.34
N GLY A 52 0.73 -9.49 3.39
CA GLY A 52 -0.49 -9.55 2.62
C GLY A 52 -0.25 -9.07 1.19
N SER A 53 -1.29 -9.08 0.38
CA SER A 53 -1.26 -8.54 -0.98
C SER A 53 -2.40 -7.57 -1.17
N ARG A 54 -2.13 -6.41 -1.76
CA ARG A 54 -3.15 -5.41 -2.11
C ARG A 54 -3.00 -5.01 -3.57
N LEU A 55 -4.13 -4.80 -4.24
CA LEU A 55 -4.17 -4.16 -5.54
C LEU A 55 -3.91 -2.66 -5.32
N LEU A 56 -2.79 -2.19 -5.84
CA LEU A 56 -2.37 -0.80 -5.70
C LEU A 56 -1.95 -0.26 -7.06
N PRO A 57 -2.10 1.05 -7.32
CA PRO A 57 -1.57 1.66 -8.52
C PRO A 57 -0.07 1.41 -8.67
N VAL A 58 0.38 1.07 -9.88
CA VAL A 58 1.81 0.91 -10.18
C VAL A 58 2.54 2.24 -9.91
N LEU A 59 3.67 2.16 -9.20
CA LEU A 59 4.54 3.34 -9.03
C LEU A 59 5.42 3.45 -10.27
N LYS A 60 5.30 4.56 -11.02
CA LYS A 60 6.21 4.86 -12.12
C LYS A 60 7.59 5.21 -11.52
N LYS A 61 8.62 4.44 -11.86
CA LYS A 61 10.02 4.75 -11.56
C LYS A 61 10.49 6.00 -12.30
#